data_AF-A0A8D1B5E3-F1
#
_entry.id   AF-A0A8D1B5E3-F1
#
_cell.length_a   1.000
_cell.length_b   1.000
_cell.length_c   1.000
_cell.angle_alpha   90.00
_cell.angle_beta   90.00
_cell.angle_gamma   90.00
#
_symmetry.space_group_name_H-M   'P 1'
#
loop_
_entity.id
_entity.type
_entity.pdbx_description
1 polymer ?
#
loop_
_entity_poly.entity_id
_entity_poly.type
_entity_poly.pdbx_seq_one_letter_code
_entity_poly.pdbx_strand_id
1 'polypeptide(L)'
;GAAARAPAGSPPAVERLTLPPGGAAAVDEYLEYRRIVGEDDGGKQFTPEEYEEYKRKVIPIRLLNRLFVSWRSPTGVDCKLVGPETLCFCTHRYKQHKTDFEVIPQRRPISLPCRVPGCLCRAYLYVPLSGAQPIRCRCKHLADQHSAAPGLVCNACSKCSGFHSCFTCACGQPAHAHDTVVETKQERLAQGKPVGRDVPYAAMGGLTGFSSLAEGHLRLDDSGIGAPSVEVLDASVTATDHPFLRAFQASSNSPPETLTDGGTSSQVPSLRKPEEDDMAFFERRYQERVLLKSALALREKEMEKRRGRRVGNMHTRTSHILEMQLGLFNHQILASEFFSLTTK
;
A
#
# COMPACT_ATOMS: atom_id res chain seq x y z
N GLY A 1 19.05 -42.49 27.06
CA GLY A 1 19.35 -41.07 26.90
C GLY A 1 18.23 -40.42 26.13
N ALA A 2 17.44 -39.57 26.77
CA ALA A 2 16.44 -38.74 26.12
C ALA A 2 16.82 -37.29 26.44
N ALA A 3 17.32 -36.59 25.42
CA ALA A 3 17.75 -35.20 25.53
C ALA A 3 16.53 -34.29 25.65
N ALA A 4 16.44 -33.54 26.75
CA ALA A 4 15.45 -32.51 26.95
C ALA A 4 15.71 -31.34 25.99
N ARG A 5 14.71 -31.00 25.19
CA ARG A 5 14.70 -29.81 24.33
C ARG A 5 14.58 -28.56 25.21
N ALA A 6 15.54 -27.64 25.10
CA ALA A 6 15.47 -26.32 25.72
C ALA A 6 14.36 -25.47 25.07
N PRO A 7 13.65 -24.62 25.84
CA PRO A 7 12.65 -23.71 25.29
C PRO A 7 13.34 -22.58 24.51
N ALA A 8 12.79 -22.30 23.32
CA ALA A 8 13.23 -21.22 22.45
C ALA A 8 13.05 -19.85 23.14
N GLY A 9 14.14 -19.08 23.22
CA GLY A 9 14.10 -17.71 23.70
C GLY A 9 13.22 -16.82 22.82
N SER A 10 12.39 -16.02 23.47
CA SER A 10 11.63 -14.92 22.86
C SER A 10 12.55 -13.97 22.08
N PRO A 11 12.11 -13.44 20.92
CA PRO A 11 12.90 -12.46 20.17
C PRO A 11 13.12 -11.18 21.02
N PRO A 12 14.26 -10.49 20.87
CA PRO A 12 14.52 -9.26 21.61
C PRO A 12 13.46 -8.21 21.25
N ALA A 13 12.90 -7.57 22.28
CA ALA A 13 12.00 -6.45 22.15
C ALA A 13 12.71 -5.32 21.36
N VAL A 14 12.06 -4.81 20.32
CA VAL A 14 12.47 -3.57 19.66
C VAL A 14 12.44 -2.45 20.70
N GLU A 15 13.62 -1.93 21.05
CA GLU A 15 13.77 -0.84 21.99
C GLU A 15 12.99 0.38 21.47
N ARG A 16 12.00 0.82 22.23
CA ARG A 16 11.10 1.90 21.84
C ARG A 16 11.88 3.21 21.92
N LEU A 17 12.40 3.66 20.78
CA LEU A 17 13.03 4.97 20.63
C LEU A 17 12.06 6.04 21.14
N THR A 18 12.37 6.62 22.29
CA THR A 18 11.61 7.69 22.92
C THR A 18 12.35 8.99 22.66
N LEU A 19 11.69 9.92 21.97
CA LEU A 19 12.24 11.24 21.72
C LEU A 19 12.07 12.11 22.98
N PRO A 20 13.05 12.97 23.31
CA PRO A 20 12.88 13.96 24.37
C PRO A 20 11.75 14.94 24.02
N PRO A 21 11.18 15.67 25.00
CA PRO A 21 10.20 16.71 24.74
C PRO A 21 10.77 17.75 23.76
N GLY A 22 10.03 18.04 22.68
CA GLY A 22 10.50 18.88 21.56
C GLY A 22 11.30 18.13 20.49
N GLY A 23 11.69 16.88 20.73
CA GLY A 23 12.46 16.07 19.77
C GLY A 23 11.72 15.79 18.47
N ALA A 24 10.39 15.66 18.50
CA ALA A 24 9.59 15.51 17.27
C ALA A 24 9.67 16.75 16.37
N ALA A 25 9.55 17.96 16.95
CA ALA A 25 9.65 19.22 16.20
C ALA A 25 11.05 19.41 15.60
N ALA A 26 12.11 19.08 16.34
CA ALA A 26 13.47 19.13 15.82
C ALA A 26 13.71 18.14 14.67
N VAL A 27 13.11 16.94 14.75
CA VAL A 27 13.15 15.96 13.65
C VAL A 27 12.42 16.50 12.42
N ASP A 28 11.24 17.08 12.59
CA ASP A 28 10.46 17.65 11.48
C ASP A 28 11.20 18.83 10.82
N GLU A 29 11.80 19.72 11.59
CA GLU A 29 12.62 20.83 11.09
C GLU A 29 13.84 20.33 10.30
N TYR A 30 14.53 19.30 10.82
CA TYR A 30 15.64 18.68 10.11
C TYR A 30 15.19 17.96 8.82
N LEU A 31 14.02 17.34 8.82
CA LEU A 31 13.46 16.73 7.61
C LEU A 31 13.09 17.78 6.58
N GLU A 32 12.54 18.92 6.99
CA GLU A 32 12.25 20.04 6.10
C GLU A 32 13.54 20.63 5.52
N TYR A 33 14.54 20.86 6.37
CA TYR A 33 15.89 21.24 5.96
C TYR A 33 16.43 20.28 4.89
N ARG A 34 16.38 18.98 5.13
CA ARG A 34 16.88 17.97 4.18
C ARG A 34 16.08 17.92 2.87
N ARG A 35 14.80 18.29 2.88
CA ARG A 35 13.98 18.37 1.65
C ARG A 35 14.28 19.63 0.84
N ILE A 36 14.54 20.74 1.52
CA ILE A 36 14.86 22.02 0.86
C ILE A 36 16.31 22.03 0.39
N VAL A 37 17.26 21.62 1.22
CA VAL A 37 18.68 21.68 0.85
C VAL A 37 19.12 20.44 0.07
N GLY A 38 18.49 19.29 0.29
CA GLY A 38 18.80 18.06 -0.42
C GLY A 38 20.17 17.51 -0.02
N GLU A 39 21.15 17.66 -0.91
CA GLU A 39 22.55 17.27 -0.69
C GLU A 39 23.54 18.40 -1.06
N ASP A 40 23.04 19.63 -1.20
CA ASP A 40 23.88 20.80 -1.55
C ASP A 40 24.81 21.24 -0.41
N ASP A 41 24.59 20.72 0.81
CA ASP A 41 25.38 20.94 2.02
C ASP A 41 26.82 20.42 1.98
N GLY A 42 27.15 19.57 1.00
CA GLY A 42 28.47 18.93 0.93
C GLY A 42 28.84 18.11 2.18
N GLY A 43 27.85 17.74 3.00
CA GLY A 43 28.02 16.99 4.25
C GLY A 43 28.16 17.82 5.52
N LYS A 44 28.07 19.17 5.46
CA LYS A 44 28.05 20.04 6.64
C LYS A 44 26.73 20.80 6.72
N GLN A 45 26.04 20.70 7.86
CA GLN A 45 24.81 21.45 8.09
C GLN A 45 25.08 22.95 8.05
N PHE A 46 24.24 23.70 7.33
CA PHE A 46 24.27 25.15 7.31
C PHE A 46 23.91 25.71 8.67
N THR A 47 24.48 26.87 8.96
CA THR A 47 24.01 27.71 10.06
C THR A 47 22.60 28.23 9.76
N PRO A 48 21.82 28.62 10.78
CA PRO A 48 20.48 29.16 10.57
C PRO A 48 20.45 30.36 9.60
N GLU A 49 21.45 31.25 9.69
CA GLU A 49 21.58 32.43 8.83
C GLU A 49 21.86 32.04 7.36
N GLU A 50 22.80 31.12 7.13
CA GLU A 50 23.11 30.59 5.80
C GLU A 50 21.90 29.87 5.18
N TYR A 51 21.11 29.16 6.00
CA TYR A 51 19.90 28.47 5.55
C TYR A 51 18.80 29.44 5.12
N GLU A 52 18.59 30.54 5.84
CA GLU A 52 17.64 31.58 5.44
C GLU A 52 18.04 32.27 4.14
N GLU A 53 19.32 32.59 3.99
CA GLU A 53 19.84 33.15 2.75
C GLU A 53 19.68 32.17 1.57
N TYR A 54 19.98 30.88 1.79
CA TYR A 54 19.77 29.83 0.79
C TYR A 54 18.29 29.75 0.38
N LYS A 55 17.36 29.77 1.35
CA LYS A 55 15.91 29.77 1.08
C LYS A 55 15.51 30.97 0.22
N ARG A 56 15.96 32.18 0.58
CA ARG A 56 15.67 33.40 -0.17
C ARG A 56 16.15 33.34 -1.63
N LYS A 57 17.31 32.72 -1.89
CA LYS A 57 17.87 32.58 -3.23
C LYS A 57 17.20 31.47 -4.04
N VAL A 58 17.03 30.30 -3.45
CA VAL A 58 16.73 29.07 -4.18
C VAL A 58 15.23 28.83 -4.34
N ILE A 59 14.41 29.21 -3.36
CA ILE A 59 12.95 29.01 -3.42
C ILE A 59 12.34 29.69 -4.67
N PRO A 60 12.62 30.97 -4.97
CA PRO A 60 12.04 31.61 -6.15
C PRO A 60 12.44 30.93 -7.46
N ILE A 61 13.72 30.54 -7.56
CA ILE A 61 14.25 29.84 -8.74
C ILE A 61 13.53 28.50 -8.94
N ARG A 62 13.33 27.73 -7.86
CA ARG A 62 12.65 26.43 -7.93
C ARG A 62 11.17 26.53 -8.23
N LEU A 63 10.49 27.55 -7.73
CA LEU A 63 9.07 27.75 -8.02
C LEU A 63 8.85 28.13 -9.49
N LEU A 64 9.75 28.92 -10.08
CA LEU A 64 9.65 29.38 -11.47
C LEU A 64 10.18 28.34 -12.47
N ASN A 65 11.39 27.83 -12.23
CA ASN A 65 12.14 27.00 -13.17
C ASN A 65 12.14 25.51 -12.79
N ARG A 66 11.08 25.04 -12.14
CA ARG A 66 10.92 23.61 -11.85
C ARG A 66 10.95 22.78 -13.13
N LEU A 67 11.81 21.78 -13.15
CA LEU A 67 11.88 20.78 -14.21
C LEU A 67 11.06 19.54 -13.85
N PHE A 68 10.23 19.10 -14.78
CA PHE A 68 9.44 17.87 -14.70
C PHE A 68 10.17 16.79 -15.49
N VAL A 69 10.54 15.70 -14.80
CA VAL A 69 11.28 14.59 -15.42
C VAL A 69 10.41 13.35 -15.37
N SER A 70 10.23 12.74 -16.54
CA SER A 70 9.40 11.57 -16.73
C SER A 70 10.06 10.59 -17.68
N TRP A 71 9.90 9.30 -17.39
CA TRP A 71 10.24 8.23 -18.32
C TRP A 71 8.99 7.88 -19.12
N ARG A 72 9.01 8.24 -20.41
CA ARG A 72 7.83 8.30 -21.26
C ARG A 72 7.85 7.20 -22.30
N SER A 73 6.72 6.52 -22.48
CA SER A 73 6.51 5.56 -23.56
C SER A 73 6.27 6.28 -24.89
N PRO A 74 6.46 5.60 -26.03
CA PRO A 74 6.11 6.15 -27.34
C PRO A 74 4.61 6.46 -27.48
N THR A 75 3.77 5.89 -26.62
CA THR A 75 2.32 6.16 -26.55
C THR A 75 1.99 7.47 -25.82
N GLY A 76 2.98 8.19 -25.29
CA GLY A 76 2.80 9.47 -24.59
C GLY A 76 2.59 9.36 -23.07
N VAL A 77 2.41 8.14 -22.56
CA VAL A 77 2.22 7.83 -21.14
C VAL A 77 3.54 8.02 -20.38
N ASP A 78 3.51 8.77 -19.28
CA ASP A 78 4.66 8.88 -18.39
C ASP A 78 4.71 7.64 -17.47
N CYS A 79 5.30 6.54 -17.96
CA CYS A 79 5.39 5.26 -17.25
C CYS A 79 6.02 5.37 -15.85
N LYS A 80 7.01 6.26 -15.68
CA LYS A 80 7.57 6.59 -14.37
C LYS A 80 7.78 8.09 -14.23
N LEU A 81 7.33 8.66 -13.12
CA LEU A 81 7.70 10.01 -12.71
C LEU A 81 8.93 9.96 -11.82
N VAL A 82 9.94 10.75 -12.18
CA VAL A 82 11.25 10.80 -11.52
C VAL A 82 11.14 11.69 -10.29
N GLY A 83 11.64 11.20 -9.16
CA GLY A 83 11.65 11.88 -7.87
C GLY A 83 13.07 12.04 -7.31
N PRO A 84 13.24 12.74 -6.18
CA PRO A 84 14.56 13.09 -5.66
C PRO A 84 15.43 11.87 -5.34
N GLU A 85 14.80 10.78 -4.89
CA GLU A 85 15.46 9.54 -4.49
C GLU A 85 15.59 8.52 -5.64
N THR A 86 15.06 8.82 -6.82
CA THR A 86 15.13 7.90 -7.96
C THR A 86 16.54 7.87 -8.56
N LEU A 87 17.02 6.66 -8.86
CA LEU A 87 18.38 6.44 -9.35
C LEU A 87 18.51 6.79 -10.83
N CYS A 88 19.64 7.37 -11.17
CA CYS A 88 20.12 7.53 -12.54
C CYS A 88 20.90 6.27 -12.96
N PHE A 89 21.14 6.15 -14.26
CA PHE A 89 22.07 5.17 -14.84
C PHE A 89 23.44 5.13 -14.16
N CYS A 90 23.95 6.28 -13.71
CA CYS A 90 25.24 6.37 -13.02
C CYS A 90 25.16 5.99 -11.53
N THR A 91 24.09 5.30 -11.10
CA THR A 91 23.77 4.87 -9.72
C THR A 91 23.60 5.97 -8.68
N HIS A 92 23.71 7.24 -9.08
CA HIS A 92 23.45 8.40 -8.24
C HIS A 92 21.99 8.85 -8.32
N ARG A 93 21.52 9.52 -7.27
CA ARG A 93 20.13 9.96 -7.12
C ARG A 93 19.85 11.21 -7.94
N TYR A 94 18.59 11.44 -8.31
CA TYR A 94 18.19 12.61 -9.07
C TYR A 94 18.56 13.93 -8.36
N LYS A 95 18.45 14.00 -7.03
CA LYS A 95 18.90 15.15 -6.23
C LYS A 95 20.41 15.45 -6.32
N GLN A 96 21.22 14.48 -6.73
CA GLN A 96 22.66 14.64 -6.94
C GLN A 96 23.00 15.16 -8.35
N HIS A 97 21.99 15.42 -9.18
CA HIS A 97 22.16 16.01 -10.52
C HIS A 97 21.83 17.50 -10.49
N LYS A 98 22.36 18.25 -11.47
CA LYS A 98 22.04 19.67 -11.63
C LYS A 98 20.60 19.81 -12.13
N THR A 99 19.70 20.08 -11.19
CA THR A 99 18.25 20.26 -11.44
C THR A 99 17.82 21.72 -11.37
N ASP A 100 18.54 22.53 -10.59
CA ASP A 100 18.27 23.97 -10.45
C ASP A 100 18.99 24.77 -11.55
N PHE A 101 18.23 25.59 -12.28
CA PHE A 101 18.71 26.51 -13.31
C PHE A 101 18.10 27.91 -13.12
N GLU A 102 18.93 28.95 -13.16
CA GLU A 102 18.46 30.35 -13.14
C GLU A 102 17.76 30.74 -14.45
N VAL A 103 18.32 30.27 -15.58
CA VAL A 103 17.73 30.42 -16.91
C VAL A 103 17.71 29.05 -17.56
N ILE A 104 16.53 28.62 -18.00
CA ILE A 104 16.34 27.31 -18.62
C ILE A 104 17.01 27.30 -20.00
N PRO A 105 17.90 26.34 -20.28
CA PRO A 105 18.52 26.22 -21.61
C PRO A 105 17.48 25.99 -22.70
N GLN A 106 17.59 26.74 -23.80
CA GLN A 106 16.70 26.60 -24.97
C GLN A 106 17.00 25.34 -25.80
N ARG A 107 18.21 24.79 -25.70
CA ARG A 107 18.60 23.57 -26.41
C ARG A 107 18.00 22.35 -25.71
N ARG A 108 17.22 21.57 -26.46
CA ARG A 108 16.64 20.29 -26.01
C ARG A 108 17.51 19.13 -26.50
N PRO A 109 17.65 18.04 -25.73
CA PRO A 109 17.18 17.83 -24.35
C PRO A 109 18.00 18.61 -23.30
N ILE A 110 17.38 18.97 -22.17
CA ILE A 110 18.06 19.69 -21.08
C ILE A 110 19.04 18.73 -20.41
N SER A 111 20.34 19.05 -20.47
CA SER A 111 21.38 18.25 -19.84
C SER A 111 21.36 18.43 -18.32
N LEU A 112 21.15 17.34 -17.59
CA LEU A 112 21.21 17.28 -16.14
C LEU A 112 22.48 16.51 -15.72
N PRO A 113 23.67 17.15 -15.67
CA PRO A 113 24.91 16.47 -15.28
C PRO A 113 24.91 16.11 -13.79
N CYS A 114 25.61 15.02 -13.45
CA CYS A 114 25.81 14.62 -12.06
C CYS A 114 26.80 15.55 -11.35
N ARG A 115 26.53 15.91 -10.09
CA ARG A 115 27.39 16.77 -9.25
C ARG A 115 28.39 15.97 -8.40
N VAL A 116 28.24 14.64 -8.35
CA VAL A 116 29.13 13.79 -7.54
C VAL A 116 30.55 13.82 -8.12
N PRO A 117 31.57 14.12 -7.29
CA PRO A 117 32.95 14.22 -7.76
C PRO A 117 33.41 12.90 -8.41
N GLY A 118 34.00 12.99 -9.60
CA GLY A 118 34.49 11.83 -10.37
C GLY A 118 33.43 11.12 -11.23
N CYS A 119 32.16 11.54 -11.20
CA CYS A 119 31.13 10.97 -12.08
C CYS A 119 31.15 11.62 -13.48
N LEU A 120 31.21 10.80 -14.54
CA LEU A 120 31.23 11.26 -15.94
C LEU A 120 29.83 11.42 -16.57
N CYS A 121 28.77 11.33 -15.76
CA CYS A 121 27.39 11.42 -16.20
C CYS A 121 27.03 12.85 -16.64
N ARG A 122 26.64 13.02 -17.91
CA ARG A 122 26.28 14.33 -18.51
C ARG A 122 24.78 14.64 -18.51
N ALA A 123 23.95 13.61 -18.43
CA ALA A 123 22.50 13.73 -18.46
C ALA A 123 21.86 12.66 -17.58
N TYR A 124 20.80 13.03 -16.87
CA TYR A 124 20.02 12.08 -16.09
C TYR A 124 19.29 11.11 -17.02
N LEU A 125 19.48 9.81 -16.78
CA LEU A 125 18.86 8.73 -17.53
C LEU A 125 18.25 7.75 -16.54
N TYR A 126 16.94 7.54 -16.63
CA TYR A 126 16.24 6.58 -15.79
C TYR A 126 16.39 5.16 -16.34
N VAL A 127 16.65 4.19 -15.45
CA VAL A 127 16.68 2.76 -15.77
C VAL A 127 15.59 2.08 -14.94
N PRO A 128 14.61 1.40 -15.58
CA PRO A 128 13.57 0.71 -14.83
C PRO A 128 14.13 -0.50 -14.08
N LEU A 129 13.44 -0.87 -13.01
CA LEU A 129 13.72 -2.08 -12.23
C LEU A 129 12.59 -3.09 -12.46
N SER A 130 12.94 -4.38 -12.49
CA SER A 130 11.96 -5.46 -12.50
C SER A 130 11.61 -5.79 -11.05
N GLY A 131 10.67 -5.04 -10.47
CA GLY A 131 10.42 -5.07 -9.03
C GLY A 131 11.64 -4.54 -8.27
N ALA A 132 12.29 -5.39 -7.47
CA ALA A 132 13.53 -5.05 -6.77
C ALA A 132 14.81 -5.41 -7.56
N GLN A 133 14.68 -6.10 -8.70
CA GLN A 133 15.82 -6.63 -9.44
C GLN A 133 16.26 -5.67 -10.56
N PRO A 134 17.57 -5.38 -10.69
CA PRO A 134 18.08 -4.58 -11.80
C PRO A 134 17.90 -5.31 -13.12
N ILE A 135 17.51 -4.58 -14.17
CA ILE A 135 17.36 -5.14 -15.50
C ILE A 135 18.72 -5.35 -16.17
N ARG A 136 18.77 -6.31 -17.10
CA ARG A 136 19.97 -6.63 -17.86
C ARG A 136 19.95 -5.99 -19.24
N CYS A 137 21.13 -5.65 -19.72
CA CYS A 137 21.36 -5.32 -21.12
C CYS A 137 21.28 -6.58 -22.00
N ARG A 138 21.15 -6.42 -23.32
CA ARG A 138 21.27 -7.48 -24.32
C ARG A 138 22.57 -8.28 -24.19
N CYS A 139 23.65 -7.65 -23.72
CA CYS A 139 24.92 -8.31 -23.41
C CYS A 139 24.91 -9.10 -22.09
N LYS A 140 23.76 -9.23 -21.41
CA LYS A 140 23.53 -9.92 -20.12
C LYS A 140 24.14 -9.26 -18.88
N HIS A 141 24.90 -8.19 -19.06
CA HIS A 141 25.47 -7.37 -17.99
C HIS A 141 24.44 -6.36 -17.41
N LEU A 142 24.67 -5.93 -16.18
CA LEU A 142 23.83 -4.95 -15.47
C LEU A 142 24.13 -3.52 -15.94
N ALA A 143 23.24 -2.57 -15.64
CA ALA A 143 23.45 -1.15 -15.93
C ALA A 143 24.75 -0.62 -15.32
N ASP A 144 25.05 -1.01 -14.08
CA ASP A 144 26.24 -0.59 -13.33
C ASP A 144 27.57 -1.08 -13.95
N GLN A 145 27.51 -2.08 -14.83
CA GLN A 145 28.67 -2.62 -15.57
C GLN A 145 28.91 -1.88 -16.89
N HIS A 146 28.17 -0.82 -17.14
CA HIS A 146 28.33 0.06 -18.29
C HIS A 146 28.82 1.44 -17.81
N SER A 147 29.58 2.12 -18.67
CA SER A 147 30.06 3.47 -18.37
C SER A 147 28.91 4.48 -18.36
N ALA A 148 28.89 5.37 -17.38
CA ALA A 148 27.95 6.49 -17.33
C ALA A 148 28.26 7.62 -18.35
N ALA A 149 29.35 7.47 -19.11
CA ALA A 149 29.68 8.39 -20.19
C ALA A 149 28.70 8.27 -21.37
N PRO A 150 28.61 9.29 -22.23
CA PRO A 150 27.82 9.23 -23.46
C PRO A 150 28.15 7.96 -24.26
N GLY A 151 27.12 7.24 -24.70
CA GLY A 151 27.25 5.96 -25.41
C GLY A 151 27.00 4.73 -24.53
N LEU A 152 27.03 4.87 -23.19
CA LEU A 152 26.64 3.80 -22.25
C LEU A 152 27.33 2.46 -22.53
N VAL A 153 28.60 2.48 -22.93
CA VAL A 153 29.34 1.30 -23.38
C VAL A 153 29.56 0.31 -22.25
N CYS A 154 29.55 -0.99 -22.56
CA CYS A 154 29.80 -2.02 -21.56
C CYS A 154 31.29 -2.12 -21.24
N ASN A 155 31.65 -2.12 -19.97
CA ASN A 155 33.04 -2.30 -19.54
C ASN A 155 33.47 -3.77 -19.51
N ALA A 156 32.50 -4.69 -19.47
CA ALA A 156 32.75 -6.14 -19.36
C ALA A 156 32.81 -6.86 -20.72
N CYS A 157 32.33 -6.25 -21.81
CA CYS A 157 32.34 -6.88 -23.13
C CYS A 157 32.52 -5.86 -24.26
N SER A 158 33.24 -6.29 -25.31
CA SER A 158 33.61 -5.43 -26.45
C SER A 158 32.55 -5.32 -27.55
N LYS A 159 31.54 -6.21 -27.57
CA LYS A 159 30.49 -6.25 -28.61
C LYS A 159 29.25 -5.42 -28.26
N CYS A 160 29.20 -4.82 -27.07
CA CYS A 160 28.08 -4.00 -26.64
C CYS A 160 28.29 -2.55 -27.07
N SER A 161 27.45 -2.05 -27.97
CA SER A 161 27.49 -0.66 -28.44
C SER A 161 26.86 0.34 -27.47
N GLY A 162 26.15 -0.13 -26.46
CA GLY A 162 25.47 0.70 -25.47
C GLY A 162 24.44 -0.10 -24.67
N PHE A 163 24.07 0.41 -23.49
CA PHE A 163 23.05 -0.22 -22.67
C PHE A 163 21.71 -0.27 -23.40
N HIS A 164 21.23 -1.48 -23.66
CA HIS A 164 19.97 -1.73 -24.32
C HIS A 164 19.27 -2.91 -23.66
N SER A 165 18.14 -2.68 -23.00
CA SER A 165 17.34 -3.73 -22.36
C SER A 165 16.11 -4.10 -23.18
N CYS A 166 15.81 -5.40 -23.24
CA CYS A 166 14.55 -5.93 -23.77
C CYS A 166 13.48 -6.10 -22.68
N PHE A 167 13.68 -5.52 -21.49
CA PHE A 167 12.66 -5.49 -20.44
C PHE A 167 11.37 -4.85 -20.97
N THR A 168 10.24 -5.51 -20.74
CA THR A 168 8.92 -4.98 -21.12
C THR A 168 8.34 -4.19 -19.95
N CYS A 169 8.06 -2.91 -20.17
CA CYS A 169 7.36 -2.08 -19.19
C CYS A 169 5.90 -2.56 -19.04
N ALA A 170 5.28 -2.27 -17.91
CA ALA A 170 3.86 -2.56 -17.67
C ALA A 170 2.91 -1.88 -18.68
N CYS A 171 3.36 -0.83 -19.39
CA CYS A 171 2.62 -0.25 -20.51
C CYS A 171 2.65 -1.11 -21.80
N GLY A 172 3.33 -2.27 -21.78
CA GLY A 172 3.48 -3.19 -22.91
C GLY A 172 4.63 -2.85 -23.87
N GLN A 173 5.26 -1.68 -23.73
CA GLN A 173 6.38 -1.25 -24.58
C GLN A 173 7.74 -1.64 -23.98
N PRO A 174 8.76 -1.92 -24.81
CA PRO A 174 10.07 -2.27 -24.29
C PRO A 174 10.81 -1.05 -23.71
N ALA A 175 11.71 -1.29 -22.75
CA ALA A 175 12.39 -0.23 -22.00
C ALA A 175 13.21 0.73 -22.88
N HIS A 176 13.83 0.23 -23.94
CA HIS A 176 14.62 1.05 -24.87
C HIS A 176 13.78 1.97 -25.76
N ALA A 177 12.48 1.73 -25.90
CA ALA A 177 11.58 2.60 -26.64
C ALA A 177 11.12 3.81 -25.80
N HIS A 178 11.46 3.83 -24.52
CA HIS A 178 11.12 4.92 -23.63
C HIS A 178 12.25 5.92 -23.52
N ASP A 179 11.89 7.20 -23.50
CA ASP A 179 12.83 8.29 -23.35
C ASP A 179 12.69 8.95 -21.97
N THR A 180 13.82 9.37 -21.41
CA THR A 180 13.81 10.24 -20.23
C THR A 180 13.61 11.67 -20.70
N VAL A 181 12.39 12.17 -20.55
CA VAL A 181 11.97 13.50 -21.00
C VAL A 181 12.09 14.50 -19.86
N VAL A 182 12.67 15.66 -20.15
CA VAL A 182 12.80 16.80 -19.22
C VAL A 182 12.02 17.98 -19.78
N GLU A 183 10.98 18.39 -19.05
CA GLU A 183 10.00 19.41 -19.43
C GLU A 183 9.99 20.58 -18.46
N THR A 184 9.62 21.75 -18.97
CA THR A 184 9.27 22.91 -18.13
C THR A 184 7.80 22.86 -17.73
N LYS A 185 7.44 23.66 -16.73
CA LYS A 185 6.03 23.85 -16.33
C LYS A 185 5.12 24.23 -17.50
N GLN A 186 5.58 25.13 -18.37
CA GLN A 186 4.81 25.62 -19.52
C GLN A 186 4.59 24.51 -20.56
N GLU A 187 5.63 23.73 -20.87
CA GLU A 187 5.52 22.61 -21.81
C GLU A 187 4.57 21.52 -21.30
N ARG A 188 4.62 21.25 -20.00
CA ARG A 188 3.78 20.24 -19.37
C ARG A 188 2.30 20.66 -19.37
N LEU A 189 2.02 21.94 -19.10
CA LEU A 189 0.67 22.50 -19.23
C LEU A 189 0.16 22.49 -20.68
N ALA A 190 1.03 22.79 -21.65
CA ALA A 190 0.68 22.73 -23.07
C ALA A 190 0.30 21.31 -23.52
N GLN A 191 0.87 20.28 -22.88
CA GLN A 191 0.49 18.87 -23.08
C GLN A 191 -0.73 18.44 -22.27
N GLY A 192 -1.34 19.33 -21.48
CA GLY A 192 -2.47 19.00 -20.59
C GLY A 192 -2.07 18.15 -19.37
N LYS A 193 -0.78 17.97 -19.09
CA LYS A 193 -0.32 17.09 -18.02
C LYS A 193 -0.35 17.77 -16.65
N PRO A 194 -0.63 17.04 -15.56
CA PRO A 194 -0.60 17.58 -14.20
C PRO A 194 0.78 18.14 -13.84
N VAL A 195 0.74 19.34 -13.25
CA VAL A 195 1.90 20.08 -12.71
C VAL A 195 1.90 20.07 -11.17
N GLY A 196 0.74 19.85 -10.56
CA GLY A 196 0.59 19.82 -9.10
C GLY A 196 0.79 21.20 -8.45
N ARG A 197 0.93 21.20 -7.12
CA ARG A 197 1.25 22.41 -6.36
C ARG A 197 2.75 22.71 -6.45
N ASP A 198 3.08 24.00 -6.54
CA ASP A 198 4.47 24.43 -6.50
C ASP A 198 5.04 24.20 -5.08
N VAL A 199 6.23 23.61 -5.01
CA VAL A 199 6.88 23.21 -3.76
C VAL A 199 8.34 23.66 -3.75
N PRO A 200 8.88 24.09 -2.60
CA PRO A 200 10.25 24.61 -2.50
C PRO A 200 11.33 23.52 -2.47
N TYR A 201 10.95 22.24 -2.51
CA TYR A 201 11.85 21.11 -2.30
C TYR A 201 12.79 20.86 -3.48
N ALA A 202 14.00 20.40 -3.16
CA ALA A 202 15.03 20.10 -4.14
C ALA A 202 14.65 18.90 -5.01
N ALA A 203 14.88 19.02 -6.32
CA ALA A 203 14.82 17.90 -7.27
C ALA A 203 13.52 17.07 -7.21
N MET A 204 12.37 17.73 -7.07
CA MET A 204 11.06 17.05 -7.08
C MET A 204 10.76 16.32 -8.39
N GLY A 205 11.38 16.76 -9.49
CA GLY A 205 11.22 16.16 -10.80
C GLY A 205 9.75 16.12 -11.22
N GLY A 206 9.30 14.96 -11.69
CA GLY A 206 7.93 14.73 -12.17
C GLY A 206 6.88 14.53 -11.07
N LEU A 207 7.22 14.53 -9.78
CA LEU A 207 6.26 14.23 -8.70
C LEU A 207 5.31 15.41 -8.42
N THR A 208 4.02 15.25 -8.74
CA THR A 208 3.01 16.30 -8.60
C THR A 208 1.98 16.04 -7.50
N GLY A 209 1.87 14.80 -7.04
CA GLY A 209 1.01 14.38 -5.94
C GLY A 209 1.22 12.90 -5.57
N PHE A 210 0.30 12.35 -4.77
CA PHE A 210 0.37 10.94 -4.37
C PHE A 210 0.19 9.98 -5.55
N SER A 211 -0.69 10.32 -6.50
CA SER A 211 -0.90 9.54 -7.73
C SER A 211 0.40 9.36 -8.52
N SER A 212 1.31 10.35 -8.48
CA SER A 212 2.58 10.30 -9.19
C SER A 212 3.52 9.17 -8.76
N LEU A 213 3.28 8.58 -7.57
CA LEU A 213 4.06 7.44 -7.08
C LEU A 213 3.67 6.13 -7.78
N ALA A 214 2.44 6.05 -8.29
CA ALA A 214 1.97 4.91 -9.07
C ALA A 214 2.63 4.89 -10.46
N GLU A 215 2.75 3.70 -11.03
CA GLU A 215 3.23 3.55 -12.41
C GLU A 215 2.24 4.14 -13.42
N GLY A 216 2.73 4.63 -14.55
CA GLY A 216 1.91 5.34 -15.54
C GLY A 216 0.69 4.55 -16.03
N HIS A 217 0.78 3.24 -16.15
CA HIS A 217 -0.33 2.39 -16.58
C HIS A 217 -1.47 2.28 -15.55
N LEU A 218 -1.23 2.65 -14.28
CA LEU A 218 -2.24 2.65 -13.21
C LEU A 218 -2.83 4.04 -12.96
N ARG A 219 -2.25 5.09 -13.55
CA ARG A 219 -2.67 6.47 -13.32
C ARG A 219 -3.76 6.86 -14.30
N LEU A 220 -4.86 7.36 -13.76
CA LEU A 220 -6.02 7.82 -14.53
C LEU A 220 -5.93 9.31 -14.92
N ASP A 221 -4.83 9.98 -14.57
CA ASP A 221 -4.58 11.36 -15.01
C ASP A 221 -4.00 11.38 -16.44
N ASP A 222 -3.96 12.56 -17.06
CA ASP A 222 -3.45 12.76 -18.44
C ASP A 222 -1.94 12.50 -18.58
N SER A 223 -1.24 12.26 -17.46
CA SER A 223 0.14 11.77 -17.47
C SER A 223 0.23 10.24 -17.48
N GLY A 224 -0.86 9.55 -17.21
CA GLY A 224 -0.99 8.09 -17.16
C GLY A 224 -1.74 7.53 -18.37
N ILE A 225 -2.54 6.49 -18.14
CA ILE A 225 -3.43 5.91 -19.16
C ILE A 225 -4.66 6.78 -19.44
N GLY A 226 -4.92 7.78 -18.58
CA GLY A 226 -6.10 8.63 -18.64
C GLY A 226 -7.34 7.95 -18.06
N ALA A 227 -8.39 8.73 -17.85
CA ALA A 227 -9.67 8.18 -17.44
C ALA A 227 -10.27 7.37 -18.61
N PRO A 228 -10.84 6.17 -18.35
CA PRO A 228 -11.59 5.46 -19.37
C PRO A 228 -12.71 6.36 -19.90
N SER A 229 -12.99 6.26 -21.21
CA SER A 229 -14.04 7.06 -21.84
C SER A 229 -15.41 6.71 -21.25
N VAL A 230 -16.32 7.69 -21.26
CA VAL A 230 -17.70 7.50 -20.80
C VAL A 230 -18.39 6.35 -21.54
N GLU A 231 -18.13 6.20 -22.84
CA GLU A 231 -18.62 5.08 -23.65
C GLU A 231 -18.16 3.70 -23.14
N VAL A 232 -16.94 3.60 -22.62
CA VAL A 232 -16.42 2.34 -22.05
C VAL A 232 -17.03 2.08 -20.68
N LEU A 233 -17.29 3.14 -19.90
CA LEU A 233 -17.94 3.03 -18.59
C LEU A 233 -19.42 2.66 -18.71
N ASP A 234 -20.10 3.21 -19.73
CA ASP A 234 -21.51 3.00 -20.00
C ASP A 234 -21.76 1.76 -20.91
N ALA A 235 -20.71 1.09 -21.37
CA ALA A 235 -20.81 -0.10 -22.19
C ALA A 235 -21.55 -1.22 -21.43
N SER A 236 -22.59 -1.77 -22.05
CA SER A 236 -23.31 -2.92 -21.50
C SER A 236 -22.37 -4.11 -21.32
N VAL A 237 -22.43 -4.77 -20.17
CA VAL A 237 -21.62 -5.96 -19.90
C VAL A 237 -21.94 -7.05 -20.94
N THR A 238 -20.90 -7.57 -21.56
CA THR A 238 -20.92 -8.59 -22.62
C THR A 238 -20.51 -9.95 -22.07
N ALA A 239 -20.73 -11.01 -22.87
CA ALA A 239 -20.32 -12.37 -22.50
C ALA A 239 -18.80 -12.53 -22.33
N THR A 240 -18.01 -11.66 -22.95
CA THR A 240 -16.54 -11.61 -22.85
C THR A 240 -16.03 -10.92 -21.59
N ASP A 241 -16.90 -10.23 -20.86
CA ASP A 241 -16.50 -9.49 -19.66
C ASP A 241 -16.33 -10.38 -18.43
N HIS A 242 -15.62 -9.82 -17.46
CA HIS A 242 -15.26 -10.52 -16.23
C HIS A 242 -16.52 -11.12 -15.56
N PRO A 243 -16.48 -12.39 -15.09
CA PRO A 243 -17.64 -13.05 -14.49
C PRO A 243 -18.33 -12.24 -13.38
N PHE A 244 -17.57 -11.44 -12.64
CA PHE A 244 -18.08 -10.51 -11.63
C PHE A 244 -19.07 -9.50 -12.23
N LEU A 245 -18.71 -8.81 -13.32
CA LEU A 245 -19.57 -7.80 -13.96
C LEU A 245 -20.86 -8.45 -14.51
N ARG A 246 -20.75 -9.66 -15.07
CA ARG A 246 -21.89 -10.42 -15.60
C ARG A 246 -22.91 -10.79 -14.53
N ALA A 247 -22.47 -11.12 -13.31
CA ALA A 247 -23.35 -11.51 -12.21
C ALA A 247 -24.24 -10.35 -11.72
N PHE A 248 -23.74 -9.10 -11.75
CA PHE A 248 -24.49 -7.93 -11.30
C PHE A 248 -25.50 -7.43 -12.35
N GLN A 249 -25.21 -7.59 -13.64
CA GLN A 249 -26.13 -7.15 -14.70
C GLN A 249 -27.38 -8.05 -14.80
N ALA A 250 -27.25 -9.34 -14.49
CA ALA A 250 -28.39 -10.28 -14.47
C ALA A 250 -29.49 -9.90 -13.46
N SER A 251 -29.21 -9.03 -12.49
CA SER A 251 -30.20 -8.52 -11.53
C SER A 251 -30.96 -7.28 -12.02
N SER A 252 -30.56 -6.66 -13.13
CA SER A 252 -31.13 -5.38 -13.61
C SER A 252 -32.05 -5.51 -14.83
N ASN A 253 -32.08 -6.66 -15.51
CA ASN A 253 -32.77 -6.85 -16.79
C ASN A 253 -34.01 -7.78 -16.73
N SER A 254 -34.71 -7.90 -15.60
CA SER A 254 -36.01 -8.58 -15.59
C SER A 254 -37.13 -7.63 -16.02
N PRO A 255 -37.91 -7.93 -17.08
CA PRO A 255 -39.14 -7.19 -17.36
C PRO A 255 -40.18 -7.46 -16.26
N PRO A 256 -41.16 -6.54 -16.04
CA PRO A 256 -42.21 -6.76 -15.06
C PRO A 256 -43.19 -7.80 -15.62
N GLU A 257 -42.97 -9.08 -15.33
CA GLU A 257 -43.98 -10.09 -15.64
C GLU A 257 -45.15 -9.96 -14.67
N THR A 258 -46.31 -9.66 -15.25
CA THR A 258 -47.63 -9.69 -14.63
C THR A 258 -47.89 -11.02 -13.93
N LEU A 259 -48.27 -10.90 -12.66
CA LEU A 259 -48.71 -11.99 -11.79
C LEU A 259 -49.89 -12.75 -12.39
N THR A 260 -49.74 -14.06 -12.59
CA THR A 260 -50.84 -15.01 -12.48
C THR A 260 -50.46 -16.16 -11.56
N ASP A 261 -51.40 -16.43 -10.66
CA ASP A 261 -51.39 -17.22 -9.44
C ASP A 261 -50.97 -18.70 -9.58
N GLY A 262 -50.35 -19.26 -8.53
CA GLY A 262 -50.14 -20.71 -8.42
C GLY A 262 -48.92 -21.18 -7.61
N GLY A 263 -49.03 -21.22 -6.28
CA GLY A 263 -48.50 -22.35 -5.49
C GLY A 263 -47.11 -22.24 -4.83
N THR A 264 -47.13 -21.89 -3.54
CA THR A 264 -46.26 -22.39 -2.45
C THR A 264 -44.73 -22.30 -2.54
N SER A 265 -44.20 -21.59 -1.53
CA SER A 265 -43.09 -21.99 -0.65
C SER A 265 -41.77 -21.24 -0.79
N SER A 266 -41.32 -20.77 0.37
CA SER A 266 -39.99 -20.23 0.70
C SER A 266 -39.77 -18.76 0.37
N GLN A 267 -40.04 -17.92 1.37
CA GLN A 267 -39.55 -16.56 1.47
C GLN A 267 -38.04 -16.55 1.22
N VAL A 268 -37.60 -15.85 0.18
CA VAL A 268 -36.19 -15.56 -0.10
C VAL A 268 -35.95 -14.11 0.35
N PRO A 269 -35.26 -13.84 1.48
CA PRO A 269 -35.00 -12.48 1.95
C PRO A 269 -33.93 -11.74 1.13
N SER A 270 -33.59 -12.23 -0.06
CA SER A 270 -32.41 -11.84 -0.83
C SER A 270 -32.76 -11.08 -2.11
N LEU A 271 -33.84 -10.31 -2.12
CA LEU A 271 -34.15 -9.41 -3.22
C LEU A 271 -33.90 -7.96 -2.79
N ARG A 272 -33.14 -7.25 -3.64
CA ARG A 272 -32.87 -5.83 -3.53
C ARG A 272 -34.19 -5.07 -3.64
N LYS A 273 -34.44 -4.06 -2.80
CA LYS A 273 -35.65 -3.25 -2.95
C LYS A 273 -35.52 -2.38 -4.20
N PRO A 274 -36.59 -2.20 -5.01
CA PRO A 274 -36.52 -1.56 -6.33
C PRO A 274 -35.96 -0.12 -6.35
N GLU A 275 -36.01 0.61 -5.23
CA GLU A 275 -35.58 2.01 -5.10
C GLU A 275 -34.41 2.21 -4.12
N GLU A 276 -33.75 1.12 -3.70
CA GLU A 276 -32.71 1.20 -2.67
C GLU A 276 -31.32 1.45 -3.26
N ASP A 277 -30.72 2.57 -2.87
CA ASP A 277 -29.32 2.94 -3.14
C ASP A 277 -28.34 1.82 -2.72
N ASP A 278 -27.27 1.63 -3.49
CA ASP A 278 -26.23 0.59 -3.29
C ASP A 278 -25.71 0.62 -1.84
N MET A 279 -25.48 1.83 -1.31
CA MET A 279 -24.99 2.03 0.05
C MET A 279 -25.98 1.55 1.12
N ALA A 280 -27.27 1.85 0.95
CA ALA A 280 -28.31 1.46 1.89
C ALA A 280 -28.49 -0.07 1.93
N PHE A 281 -28.36 -0.74 0.78
CA PHE A 281 -28.44 -2.19 0.68
C PHE A 281 -27.33 -2.89 1.49
N PHE A 282 -26.07 -2.45 1.34
CA PHE A 282 -24.96 -3.05 2.08
C PHE A 282 -25.04 -2.78 3.58
N GLU A 283 -25.50 -1.59 3.97
CA GLU A 283 -25.67 -1.21 5.37
C GLU A 283 -26.75 -2.06 6.06
N ARG A 284 -27.91 -2.23 5.42
CA ARG A 284 -28.99 -3.10 5.95
C ARG A 284 -28.50 -4.53 6.15
N ARG A 285 -27.80 -5.09 5.16
CA ARG A 285 -27.27 -6.46 5.24
C ARG A 285 -26.20 -6.62 6.32
N TYR A 286 -25.41 -5.57 6.55
CA TYR A 286 -24.45 -5.55 7.66
C TYR A 286 -25.19 -5.57 9.00
N GLN A 287 -26.20 -4.72 9.17
CA GLN A 287 -27.03 -4.66 10.37
C GLN A 287 -27.75 -5.99 10.63
N GLU A 288 -28.33 -6.63 9.61
CA GLU A 288 -28.95 -7.95 9.72
C GLU A 288 -27.96 -9.03 10.19
N ARG A 289 -26.73 -9.06 9.64
CA ARG A 289 -25.69 -10.00 10.10
C ARG A 289 -25.28 -9.75 11.55
N VAL A 290 -25.19 -8.48 11.96
CA VAL A 290 -24.88 -8.11 13.35
C VAL A 290 -26.02 -8.55 14.28
N LEU A 291 -27.27 -8.30 13.90
CA LEU A 291 -28.45 -8.72 14.65
C LEU A 291 -28.53 -10.25 14.77
N LEU A 292 -28.27 -10.98 13.69
CA LEU A 292 -28.31 -12.44 13.68
C LEU A 292 -27.20 -13.03 14.54
N LYS A 293 -25.97 -12.47 14.48
CA LYS A 293 -24.88 -12.83 15.40
C LYS A 293 -25.24 -12.56 16.86
N SER A 294 -25.86 -11.40 17.14
CA SER A 294 -26.31 -11.04 18.48
C SER A 294 -27.38 -12.02 18.99
N ALA A 295 -28.37 -12.36 18.16
CA ALA A 295 -29.41 -13.32 18.49
C ALA A 295 -28.87 -14.73 18.75
N LEU A 296 -27.88 -15.18 17.96
CA LEU A 296 -27.19 -16.45 18.19
C LEU A 296 -26.41 -16.44 19.51
N ALA A 297 -25.69 -15.36 19.81
CA ALA A 297 -24.96 -15.21 21.07
C ALA A 297 -25.89 -15.18 22.30
N LEU A 298 -27.07 -14.56 22.18
CA LEU A 298 -28.09 -14.60 23.24
C LEU A 298 -28.65 -16.00 23.45
N ARG A 299 -28.95 -16.74 22.36
CA ARG A 299 -29.37 -18.14 22.44
C ARG A 299 -28.31 -19.04 23.07
N GLU A 300 -27.05 -18.82 22.75
CA GLU A 300 -25.94 -19.57 23.34
C GLU A 300 -25.82 -19.34 24.85
N LYS A 301 -25.88 -18.07 25.28
CA LYS A 301 -25.91 -17.71 26.72
C LYS A 301 -27.11 -18.31 27.46
N GLU A 302 -28.27 -18.34 26.81
CA GLU A 302 -29.48 -18.94 27.40
C GLU A 302 -29.35 -20.47 27.51
N MET A 303 -28.78 -21.13 26.50
CA MET A 303 -28.45 -22.56 26.56
C MET A 303 -27.43 -22.88 27.66
N GLU A 304 -26.41 -22.04 27.82
CA GLU A 304 -25.40 -22.17 28.88
C GLU A 304 -26.00 -21.98 30.28
N LYS A 305 -26.87 -20.99 30.47
CA LYS A 305 -27.62 -20.78 31.73
C LYS A 305 -28.53 -21.97 32.04
N ARG A 306 -29.19 -22.56 31.03
CA ARG A 306 -30.01 -23.78 31.21
C ARG A 306 -29.16 -24.99 31.57
N ARG A 307 -27.95 -25.13 31.00
CA ARG A 307 -26.98 -26.17 31.39
C ARG A 307 -26.51 -25.99 32.83
N GLY A 308 -26.12 -24.77 33.23
CA GLY A 308 -25.72 -24.46 34.61
C GLY A 308 -26.81 -24.70 35.64
N ARG A 309 -28.07 -24.35 35.34
CA ARG A 309 -29.21 -24.61 36.24
C ARG A 309 -29.50 -26.11 36.40
N ARG A 310 -29.31 -26.90 35.33
CA ARG A 310 -29.47 -28.36 35.36
C ARG A 310 -28.39 -29.03 36.22
N VAL A 311 -27.14 -28.57 36.12
CA VAL A 311 -26.01 -29.05 36.95
C VAL A 311 -26.20 -28.66 38.42
N GLY A 312 -26.62 -27.42 38.72
CA GLY A 312 -26.90 -26.97 40.09
C GLY A 312 -28.03 -27.75 40.77
N ASN A 313 -29.08 -28.09 40.02
CA ASN A 313 -30.20 -28.89 40.54
C ASN A 313 -29.86 -30.38 40.73
N MET A 314 -28.82 -30.90 40.06
CA MET A 314 -28.31 -32.25 40.33
C MET A 314 -27.46 -32.31 41.60
N HIS A 315 -26.67 -31.26 41.89
CA HIS A 315 -25.84 -31.17 43.10
C HIS A 315 -26.68 -31.02 44.38
N THR A 316 -27.76 -30.23 44.36
CA THR A 316 -28.69 -30.14 45.51
C THR A 316 -29.40 -31.47 45.76
N ARG A 317 -29.77 -32.19 44.70
CA ARG A 317 -30.45 -33.49 44.81
C ARG A 317 -29.52 -34.61 45.28
N THR A 318 -28.23 -34.58 44.94
CA THR A 318 -27.23 -35.51 45.50
C THR A 318 -26.88 -35.20 46.95
N SER A 319 -26.80 -33.92 47.34
CA SER A 319 -26.60 -33.52 48.74
C SER A 319 -27.75 -33.97 49.64
N HIS A 320 -29.00 -33.82 49.18
CA HIS A 320 -30.18 -34.22 49.95
C HIS A 320 -30.35 -35.75 50.06
N ILE A 321 -29.84 -36.51 49.09
CA ILE A 321 -29.80 -37.99 49.13
C ILE A 321 -28.68 -38.46 50.08
N LEU A 322 -27.51 -37.81 50.06
CA LEU A 322 -26.41 -38.09 50.99
C LEU A 322 -26.79 -37.75 52.44
N GLU A 323 -27.48 -36.64 52.70
CA GLU A 323 -27.97 -36.30 54.05
C GLU A 323 -29.03 -37.31 54.56
N MET A 324 -29.91 -37.81 53.69
CA MET A 324 -30.87 -38.86 54.08
C MET A 324 -30.20 -40.22 54.31
N GLN A 325 -29.16 -40.58 53.56
CA GLN A 325 -28.43 -41.84 53.77
C GLN A 325 -27.45 -41.79 54.95
N LEU A 326 -26.89 -40.63 55.30
CA LEU A 326 -26.02 -40.46 56.47
C LEU A 326 -26.79 -40.26 57.79
N GLY A 327 -28.03 -39.76 57.74
CA GLY A 327 -28.94 -39.73 58.89
C GLY A 327 -29.42 -41.11 59.36
N LEU A 328 -29.50 -42.08 58.43
CA LEU A 328 -29.89 -43.47 58.73
C LEU A 328 -28.69 -44.35 59.17
N PHE A 329 -27.45 -43.96 58.87
CA PHE A 329 -26.25 -44.67 59.33
C PHE A 329 -25.79 -44.28 60.75
N ASN A 330 -26.10 -43.07 61.23
CA ASN A 330 -25.74 -42.65 62.60
C ASN A 330 -26.67 -43.19 63.70
N HIS A 331 -27.87 -43.66 63.37
CA HIS A 331 -28.78 -44.32 64.32
C HIS A 331 -28.55 -45.84 64.46
N GLN A 332 -27.69 -46.44 63.62
CA GLN A 332 -27.35 -47.87 63.68
C GLN A 332 -26.02 -48.17 64.39
N ILE A 333 -25.13 -47.18 64.59
CA ILE A 333 -23.86 -47.37 65.30
C ILE A 333 -24.00 -47.17 66.83
N LEU A 334 -24.99 -46.39 67.30
CA LEU A 334 -25.26 -46.23 68.74
C LEU A 334 -26.19 -47.32 69.34
N ALA A 335 -26.74 -48.22 68.52
CA ALA A 335 -27.58 -49.33 68.98
C ALA A 335 -26.84 -50.69 69.04
N SER A 336 -25.60 -50.77 68.54
CA SER A 336 -24.78 -52.00 68.58
C SER A 336 -23.72 -52.03 69.68
N GLU A 337 -23.51 -50.95 70.44
CA GLU A 337 -22.68 -50.96 71.66
C GLU A 337 -23.48 -51.08 72.97
N PHE A 338 -24.82 -51.08 72.93
CA PHE A 338 -25.67 -51.25 74.12
C PHE A 338 -26.24 -52.66 74.31
N PHE A 339 -25.96 -53.61 73.42
CA PHE A 339 -26.45 -55.01 73.53
C PHE A 339 -25.36 -56.06 73.75
N SER A 340 -24.15 -55.65 74.16
CA SER A 340 -23.11 -56.54 74.71
C SER A 340 -22.79 -56.25 76.19
N LEU A 341 -23.64 -55.47 76.88
CA LEU A 341 -23.62 -55.30 78.33
C LEU A 341 -24.92 -55.77 79.00
N THR A 342 -25.54 -56.85 78.50
CA THR A 342 -26.47 -57.68 79.29
C THR A 342 -26.55 -59.08 78.69
N THR A 343 -25.53 -59.90 78.93
CA THR A 343 -25.70 -61.25 79.52
C THR A 343 -24.35 -61.73 80.04
N LYS A 344 -24.21 -61.53 81.37
CA LYS A 344 -23.32 -62.17 82.35
C LYS A 344 -21.86 -61.74 82.40
#